data_AF-A0A6G7YJJ7-F1
#
_entry.id   AF-A0A6G7YJJ7-F1
#
_cell.length_a   1.000
_cell.length_b   1.000
_cell.length_c   1.000
_cell.angle_alpha   90.00
_cell.angle_beta   90.00
_cell.angle_gamma   90.00
#
_symmetry.space_group_name_H-M   'P 1'
#
loop_
_entity.id
_entity.type
_entity.pdbx_description
1 polymer ?
#
loop_
_entity_poly.entity_id
_entity_poly.type
_entity_poly.pdbx_seq_one_letter_code
_entity_poly.pdbx_strand_id
1 'polypeptide(L)' 'MTPFTPASHLTHDELPTASELAADCRAVGSNLRLERVARAAVSTPPSIHFEDYPAEVTKREIKVDEATARLAGALHLHLD' A
#
# COMPACT_ATOMS: atom_id res chain seq x y z
N MET A 1 -2.55 13.51 -43.96
CA MET A 1 -2.45 13.15 -42.53
C MET A 1 -3.09 14.26 -41.74
N THR A 2 -4.36 14.14 -41.41
CA THR A 2 -5.09 15.07 -40.54
C THR A 2 -4.73 14.77 -39.08
N PRO A 3 -4.44 15.79 -38.24
CA PRO A 3 -4.19 15.56 -36.83
C PRO A 3 -5.49 15.15 -36.12
N PHE A 4 -5.39 14.10 -35.30
CA PHE A 4 -6.47 13.66 -34.42
C PHE A 4 -6.53 14.59 -33.21
N THR A 5 -7.60 15.35 -33.08
CA THR A 5 -7.89 16.12 -31.86
C THR A 5 -8.66 15.20 -30.90
N PRO A 6 -8.11 14.81 -29.74
CA PRO A 6 -8.85 13.98 -28.80
C PRO A 6 -10.05 14.74 -28.24
N ALA A 7 -11.20 14.06 -28.17
CA ALA A 7 -12.45 14.63 -27.69
C ALA A 7 -12.38 14.84 -26.16
N SER A 8 -12.75 16.04 -25.71
CA SER A 8 -12.81 16.54 -24.32
C SER A 8 -13.84 15.81 -23.41
N HIS A 9 -14.30 14.63 -23.78
CA HIS A 9 -15.41 13.91 -23.13
C HIS A 9 -14.99 12.60 -22.45
N LEU A 10 -13.70 12.28 -22.39
CA LEU A 10 -13.23 11.14 -21.61
C LEU A 10 -13.34 11.51 -20.12
N THR A 11 -14.39 11.01 -19.49
CA THR A 11 -14.67 11.08 -18.03
C THR A 11 -13.70 10.23 -17.21
N HIS A 12 -12.74 9.59 -17.85
CA HIS A 12 -11.66 8.84 -17.22
C HIS A 12 -10.37 9.51 -17.69
N ASP A 13 -9.60 10.05 -16.76
CA ASP A 13 -8.18 10.31 -17.00
C ASP A 13 -7.61 9.07 -17.70
N GLU A 14 -6.94 9.27 -18.83
CA GLU A 14 -6.33 8.16 -19.55
C GLU A 14 -5.47 7.36 -18.56
N LEU A 15 -5.71 6.05 -18.48
CA LEU A 15 -4.96 5.17 -17.61
C LEU A 15 -3.46 5.35 -17.89
N PRO A 16 -2.63 5.57 -16.86
CA PRO A 16 -1.19 5.69 -17.04
C PRO A 16 -0.62 4.45 -17.74
N THR A 17 0.47 4.63 -18.46
CA THR A 17 1.15 3.52 -19.12
C THR A 17 1.64 2.50 -18.09
N ALA A 18 1.82 1.25 -18.50
CA ALA A 18 2.35 0.21 -17.61
C ALA A 18 3.73 0.57 -17.01
N SER A 19 4.53 1.38 -17.72
CA SER A 19 5.82 1.87 -17.23
C SER A 19 5.66 2.87 -16.08
N GLU A 20 4.70 3.79 -16.18
CA GLU A 20 4.39 4.78 -15.15
C GLU A 20 3.82 4.08 -13.91
N LEU A 21 2.86 3.18 -14.08
CA LEU A 21 2.33 2.38 -12.97
C LEU A 21 3.42 1.56 -12.26
N ALA A 22 4.36 0.97 -13.02
CA ALA A 22 5.48 0.25 -12.43
C ALA A 22 6.45 1.17 -11.67
N ALA A 23 6.60 2.43 -12.10
CA ALA A 23 7.39 3.44 -11.39
C ALA A 23 6.71 3.84 -10.08
N ASP A 24 5.39 4.04 -10.09
CA ASP A 24 4.60 4.34 -8.89
C ASP A 24 4.70 3.22 -7.86
N CYS A 25 4.59 1.95 -8.28
CA CYS A 25 4.80 0.82 -7.38
C CYS A 25 6.18 0.82 -6.72
N ARG A 26 7.24 1.15 -7.46
CA ARG A 26 8.60 1.27 -6.91
C ARG A 26 8.72 2.44 -5.91
N ALA A 27 8.09 3.56 -6.23
CA ALA A 27 8.06 4.74 -5.35
C ALA A 27 7.33 4.44 -4.03
N VAL A 28 6.16 3.79 -4.10
CA VAL A 28 5.40 3.34 -2.93
C VAL A 28 6.22 2.35 -2.10
N GLY A 29 6.83 1.36 -2.74
CA GLY A 29 7.69 0.38 -2.08
C GLY A 29 8.83 1.02 -1.28
N SER A 30 9.44 2.07 -1.84
CA SER A 30 10.51 2.83 -1.20
C SER A 30 9.99 3.68 -0.03
N ASN A 31 8.92 4.45 -0.25
CA ASN A 31 8.34 5.36 0.74
C ASN A 31 7.81 4.62 1.98
N LEU A 32 7.17 3.47 1.76
CA LEU A 32 6.62 2.63 2.82
C LEU A 32 7.61 1.58 3.34
N ARG A 33 8.84 1.53 2.80
CA ARG A 33 9.91 0.59 3.17
C ARG A 33 9.43 -0.88 3.12
N LEU A 34 8.69 -1.23 2.06
CA LEU A 34 8.04 -2.53 1.90
C LEU A 34 9.00 -3.67 1.56
N GLU A 35 10.27 -3.39 1.29
CA GLU A 35 11.30 -4.40 1.01
C GLU A 35 11.38 -5.48 2.10
N ARG A 36 11.19 -5.07 3.38
CA ARG A 36 11.14 -6.01 4.50
C ARG A 36 9.95 -6.96 4.41
N VAL A 37 8.80 -6.45 3.97
CA VAL A 37 7.57 -7.24 3.81
C VAL A 37 7.69 -8.20 2.64
N ALA A 38 8.21 -7.71 1.50
CA ALA A 38 8.48 -8.55 0.33
C ALA A 38 9.43 -9.71 0.67
N ARG A 39 10.51 -9.43 1.42
CA ARG A 39 11.44 -10.46 1.91
C ARG A 39 10.77 -11.45 2.85
N ALA A 40 9.94 -10.97 3.78
CA ALA A 40 9.21 -11.82 4.72
C ALA A 40 8.19 -12.73 4.03
N ALA A 41 7.54 -12.24 2.97
CA ALA A 41 6.53 -12.98 2.21
C ALA A 41 7.12 -14.19 1.45
N VAL A 42 8.40 -14.11 1.06
CA VAL A 42 9.10 -15.19 0.33
C VAL A 42 10.07 -15.98 1.20
N SER A 43 10.32 -15.55 2.43
CA SER A 43 11.15 -16.31 3.37
C SER A 43 10.42 -17.55 3.87
N THR A 44 11.20 -18.56 4.30
CA THR A 44 10.64 -19.70 5.03
C THR A 44 9.78 -19.19 6.19
N PRO A 45 8.54 -19.66 6.32
CA PRO A 45 7.67 -19.23 7.40
C PRO A 45 8.32 -19.53 8.75
N PRO A 46 8.03 -18.71 9.78
CA PRO A 46 8.52 -18.98 11.13
C PRO A 46 8.06 -20.37 11.59
N SER A 47 8.84 -21.00 12.46
CA SER A 47 8.44 -22.25 13.11
C SER A 47 7.11 -22.09 13.85
N ILE A 48 6.32 -23.16 13.85
CA ILE A 48 5.04 -23.26 14.55
C ILE A 48 5.21 -23.81 15.98
N HIS A 49 6.40 -24.28 16.33
CA HIS A 49 6.67 -24.85 17.65
C HIS A 49 6.88 -23.74 18.68
N PHE A 50 6.27 -23.91 19.85
CA PHE A 50 6.39 -22.96 20.95
C PHE A 50 7.84 -22.81 21.41
N GLU A 51 8.61 -23.90 21.41
CA GLU A 51 10.02 -23.95 21.81
C GLU A 51 10.93 -23.04 20.98
N ASP A 52 10.56 -22.78 19.73
CA ASP A 52 11.32 -21.94 18.79
C ASP A 52 10.99 -20.44 18.94
N TYR A 53 9.90 -20.10 19.65
CA TYR A 53 9.49 -18.73 19.99
C TYR A 53 8.97 -18.61 21.43
N PRO A 54 9.79 -18.90 22.47
CA PRO A 54 9.33 -19.01 23.85
C PRO A 54 9.05 -17.66 24.53
N ALA A 55 8.80 -16.58 23.78
CA ALA A 55 8.55 -15.26 24.32
C ALA A 55 7.05 -14.96 24.34
N GLU A 56 6.48 -14.78 25.54
CA GLU A 56 5.23 -14.04 25.70
C GLU A 56 5.45 -12.59 25.25
N VAL A 57 5.27 -12.33 23.96
CA VAL A 57 5.31 -10.97 23.42
C VAL A 57 4.00 -10.30 23.80
N THR A 58 4.07 -9.32 24.69
CA THR A 58 2.93 -8.46 24.97
C THR A 58 2.48 -7.77 23.67
N LYS A 59 1.18 -7.83 23.39
CA LYS A 59 0.61 -7.16 22.23
C LYS A 59 0.95 -5.67 22.31
N ARG A 60 1.37 -5.08 21.19
CA ARG A 60 1.55 -3.63 21.10
C ARG A 60 0.24 -2.94 21.44
N GLU A 61 0.33 -1.97 22.35
CA GLU A 61 -0.79 -1.07 22.61
C GLU A 61 -1.04 -0.22 21.35
N ILE A 62 -2.25 -0.30 20.82
CA ILE A 62 -2.69 0.56 19.71
C ILE A 62 -3.39 1.76 20.32
N LYS A 63 -2.87 2.95 20.07
CA LYS A 63 -3.49 4.21 20.52
C LYS A 63 -4.27 4.82 19.37
N VAL A 64 -5.50 5.21 19.65
CA VAL A 64 -6.33 5.98 18.71
C VAL A 64 -6.26 7.43 19.16
N ASP A 65 -5.39 8.19 18.50
CA ASP A 65 -5.24 9.62 18.72
C ASP A 65 -6.09 10.44 17.73
N GLU A 66 -6.11 11.75 17.94
CA GLU A 66 -6.87 12.67 17.09
C GLU A 66 -6.42 12.61 15.61
N ALA A 67 -5.13 12.41 15.36
CA ALA A 67 -4.60 12.29 14.01
C ALA A 67 -5.12 11.02 13.30
N THR A 68 -5.18 9.91 14.03
CA THR A 68 -5.75 8.65 13.56
C THR A 68 -7.22 8.80 13.20
N ALA A 69 -7.99 9.52 14.03
CA ALA A 69 -9.40 9.79 13.75
C ALA A 69 -9.60 10.65 12.47
N ARG A 70 -8.78 11.68 12.28
CA ARG A 70 -8.80 12.50 11.06
C ARG A 70 -8.46 11.68 9.81
N LEU A 71 -7.44 10.81 9.90
CA LEU A 71 -7.06 9.91 8.80
C LEU A 71 -8.16 8.91 8.47
N ALA A 72 -8.78 8.30 9.49
CA ALA A 72 -9.89 7.37 9.28
C ALA A 72 -11.08 8.03 8.58
N GLY A 73 -11.45 9.25 9.00
CA GLY A 73 -12.51 10.01 8.33
C GLY A 73 -12.18 10.35 6.87
N ALA A 74 -10.94 10.74 6.57
CA ALA A 74 -10.50 11.02 5.20
C ALA A 74 -10.53 9.77 4.31
N LEU A 75 -10.10 8.62 4.83
CA LEU A 75 -10.14 7.34 4.10
C LEU A 75 -11.56 6.82 3.90
N HIS A 76 -12.43 6.97 4.91
CA HIS A 76 -13.83 6.56 4.81
C HIS A 76 -14.59 7.36 3.74
N LEU A 77 -14.29 8.65 3.59
CA LEU A 77 -14.90 9.52 2.58
C LEU A 77 -14.62 9.10 1.12
N HIS A 78 -13.61 8.25 0.88
CA HIS A 78 -13.20 7.80 -0.45
C HIS A 78 -13.61 6.35 -0.75
N LEU A 79 -14.38 5.70 0.13
CA LEU A 79 -14.77 4.29 0.02
C LEU A 79 -16.28 4.04 -0.10
N ASP A 80 -17.09 5.10 -0.12
CA ASP A 80 -18.52 5.08 -0.48
C ASP A 80 -18.70 5.36 -1.99
#